data_AF-A0A132HV29-F1
#
_entry.id   AF-A0A132HV29-F1
#
_cell.length_a   1.000
_cell.length_b   1.000
_cell.length_c   1.000
_cell.angle_alpha   90.00
_cell.angle_beta   90.00
_cell.angle_gamma   90.00
#
_symmetry.space_group_name_H-M   'P 1'
#
loop_
_entity.id
_entity.type
_entity.pdbx_description
1 polymer ?
#
loop_
_entity_poly.entity_id
_entity_poly.type
_entity_poly.pdbx_seq_one_letter_code
_entity_poly.pdbx_strand_id
1 'polypeptide(L)'
;MSTFVICAKHIKPLLALVVLSMATPLLYAQTPINDPNHYILDTYDNFSYFNSNMWNSVPNNTWGLEVYNSNNVIVSGGKLTLKCEKTGNVFVSGGIESVHKKSFSYGYFEIESKTPTSGNRGPWGGFWMQTGDGDNVWDEIDVLEPNGADTYYGTQYNIGVSANDSGGNHLAIAKKINNLPDLSADFHKYAVIWTPKHVQLLFDGDLVYEEVNPNFIPTHPMYVFLTFQIDRKGNAPDASTIFPLYWQFKNFKYYRLKTDCSISVVEDNFDFVNHDYKVYKSYSLSNSTIPNNTNVVLQARDYIILNGEFNVPLGSTLTMITHHGICPE
;
A
#
# COMPACT_ATOMS: atom_id res chain seq x y z
N MET A 1 16.89 5.87 -4.13
CA MET A 1 17.62 7.13 -3.83
C MET A 1 17.53 8.04 -5.04
N SER A 2 16.52 8.92 -5.10
CA SER A 2 16.41 9.96 -6.13
C SER A 2 16.56 11.31 -5.43
N THR A 3 17.80 11.76 -5.34
CA THR A 3 18.17 13.07 -4.79
C THR A 3 17.89 14.17 -5.82
N PHE A 4 17.31 15.27 -5.35
CA PHE A 4 16.80 16.43 -6.11
C PHE A 4 17.74 17.01 -7.17
N VAL A 5 17.17 17.48 -8.29
CA VAL A 5 17.74 18.60 -9.06
C VAL A 5 17.22 19.89 -8.45
N ILE A 6 18.05 20.52 -7.62
CA ILE A 6 17.84 21.88 -7.13
C ILE A 6 18.29 22.84 -8.23
N CYS A 7 17.36 23.58 -8.83
CA CYS A 7 17.69 24.80 -9.58
C CYS A 7 17.30 26.01 -8.73
N ALA A 8 18.03 26.24 -7.63
CA ALA A 8 17.87 27.42 -6.80
C ALA A 8 18.88 28.47 -7.25
N LYS A 9 18.45 29.46 -8.05
CA LYS A 9 19.21 30.69 -8.23
C LYS A 9 19.03 31.53 -6.97
N HIS A 10 20.09 31.65 -6.17
CA HIS A 10 20.26 32.46 -4.95
C HIS A 10 19.88 31.81 -3.61
N ILE A 11 20.62 30.77 -3.22
CA ILE A 11 20.83 30.45 -1.79
C ILE A 11 22.07 31.25 -1.34
N LYS A 12 21.94 32.17 -0.38
CA LYS A 12 23.09 32.86 0.22
C LYS A 12 23.90 31.86 1.08
N PRO A 13 25.23 31.78 0.92
CA PRO A 13 26.04 30.90 1.74
C PRO A 13 26.34 31.60 3.07
N LEU A 14 25.52 31.36 4.09
CA LEU A 14 26.01 31.49 5.46
C LEU A 14 26.59 30.13 5.83
N LEU A 15 27.82 30.10 6.37
CA LEU A 15 28.56 28.90 6.79
C LEU A 15 27.67 27.90 7.55
N ALA A 16 27.01 27.01 6.82
CA ALA A 16 26.49 25.77 7.35
C ALA A 16 27.66 24.80 7.26
N LEU A 17 28.35 24.60 8.37
CA LEU A 17 29.16 23.40 8.56
C LEU A 17 28.20 22.23 8.35
N VAL A 18 28.17 21.66 7.14
CA VAL A 18 27.51 20.40 6.85
C VAL A 18 28.32 19.36 7.62
N VAL A 19 28.02 19.23 8.91
CA VAL A 19 28.34 18.01 9.64
C VAL A 19 27.51 16.96 8.92
N LEU A 20 28.16 16.26 7.99
CA LEU A 20 27.68 15.03 7.41
C LEU A 20 27.67 13.99 8.54
N SER A 21 26.74 14.18 9.48
CA SER A 21 26.33 13.16 10.41
C SER A 21 25.90 11.99 9.54
N MET A 22 26.66 10.90 9.58
CA MET A 22 26.31 9.62 8.97
C MET A 22 25.08 8.96 9.64
N ALA A 23 24.23 9.73 10.32
CA ALA A 23 22.85 9.35 10.52
C ALA A 23 22.12 9.70 9.22
N THR A 24 22.04 8.75 8.28
CA THR A 24 21.04 8.80 7.24
C THR A 24 19.70 9.02 7.93
N PRO A 25 18.99 10.14 7.70
CA PRO A 25 17.61 10.21 8.13
C PRO A 25 16.94 9.02 7.44
N LEU A 26 16.44 8.06 8.23
CA LEU A 26 15.47 7.11 7.74
C LEU A 26 14.34 7.98 7.20
N LEU A 27 14.25 8.11 5.87
CA LEU A 27 13.05 8.65 5.26
C LEU A 27 11.97 7.63 5.57
N TYR A 28 11.20 7.91 6.62
CA TYR A 28 10.01 7.15 6.92
C TYR A 28 9.04 7.30 5.75
N ALA A 29 8.41 6.19 5.37
CA ALA A 29 7.35 6.21 4.38
C ALA A 29 6.24 7.18 4.84
N GLN A 30 5.63 7.88 3.88
CA GLN A 30 4.53 8.80 4.17
C GLN A 30 3.28 7.97 4.49
N THR A 31 3.02 7.78 5.78
CA THR A 31 1.90 6.98 6.27
C THR A 31 0.90 7.86 7.01
N PRO A 32 -0.36 7.43 7.18
CA PRO A 32 -1.30 8.14 8.03
C PRO A 32 -0.85 8.33 9.49
N ILE A 33 0.08 7.50 9.98
CA ILE A 33 0.65 7.61 11.33
C ILE A 33 1.72 8.73 11.38
N ASN A 34 2.58 8.78 10.38
CA ASN A 34 3.68 9.76 10.32
C ASN A 34 3.20 11.14 9.85
N ASP A 35 2.17 11.18 9.00
CA ASP A 35 1.69 12.36 8.30
C ASP A 35 0.14 12.50 8.37
N PRO A 36 -0.47 12.45 9.58
CA PRO A 36 -1.92 12.36 9.73
C PRO A 36 -2.69 13.52 9.08
N ASN A 37 -2.06 14.70 8.98
CA ASN A 37 -2.69 15.88 8.39
C ASN A 37 -2.87 15.77 6.87
N HIS A 38 -2.20 14.83 6.19
CA HIS A 38 -2.31 14.61 4.75
C HIS A 38 -3.43 13.63 4.36
N TYR A 39 -3.92 12.82 5.31
CA TYR A 39 -4.80 11.69 5.01
C TYR A 39 -6.21 11.87 5.58
N ILE A 40 -7.17 11.19 4.96
CA ILE A 40 -8.52 10.96 5.49
C ILE A 40 -8.74 9.45 5.54
N LEU A 41 -9.15 8.93 6.70
CA LEU A 41 -9.64 7.56 6.80
C LEU A 41 -10.97 7.47 6.06
N ASP A 42 -10.95 6.85 4.89
CA ASP A 42 -12.09 6.80 3.97
C ASP A 42 -12.89 5.50 4.16
N THR A 43 -12.20 4.37 4.33
CA THR A 43 -12.86 3.09 4.60
C THR A 43 -12.20 2.40 5.78
N TYR A 44 -13.03 1.88 6.68
CA TYR A 44 -12.59 1.07 7.80
C TYR A 44 -13.55 -0.10 7.97
N ASP A 45 -13.02 -1.31 8.06
CA ASP A 45 -13.77 -2.49 8.44
C ASP A 45 -13.00 -3.29 9.50
N ASN A 46 -13.59 -3.38 10.68
CA ASN A 46 -13.04 -4.18 11.77
C ASN A 46 -13.58 -5.62 11.78
N PHE A 47 -14.44 -5.97 10.82
CA PHE A 47 -15.09 -7.27 10.70
C PHE A 47 -15.84 -7.68 11.97
N SER A 48 -16.56 -6.73 12.58
CA SER A 48 -17.55 -7.03 13.64
C SER A 48 -18.81 -7.69 13.07
N TYR A 49 -19.12 -7.43 11.79
CA TYR A 49 -20.15 -8.08 10.99
C TYR A 49 -19.71 -8.12 9.52
N PHE A 50 -20.33 -8.96 8.69
CA PHE A 50 -20.07 -8.96 7.25
C PHE A 50 -20.67 -7.71 6.59
N ASN A 51 -19.83 -6.75 6.21
CA ASN A 51 -20.26 -5.50 5.60
C ASN A 51 -20.57 -5.68 4.09
N SER A 52 -21.82 -6.03 3.76
CA SER A 52 -22.27 -6.27 2.38
C SER A 52 -22.36 -5.02 1.49
N ASN A 53 -22.17 -3.82 2.06
CA ASN A 53 -21.99 -2.60 1.27
C ASN A 53 -20.57 -2.48 0.71
N MET A 54 -19.61 -3.16 1.34
CA MET A 54 -18.20 -3.12 0.95
C MET A 54 -17.77 -4.41 0.25
N TRP A 55 -18.25 -5.57 0.73
CA TRP A 55 -17.74 -6.87 0.34
C TRP A 55 -18.82 -7.76 -0.29
N ASN A 56 -18.42 -8.49 -1.33
CA ASN A 56 -19.07 -9.74 -1.76
C ASN A 56 -18.21 -10.92 -1.29
N SER A 57 -18.81 -12.10 -1.13
CA SER A 57 -18.02 -13.32 -1.21
C SER A 57 -17.59 -13.53 -2.65
N VAL A 58 -16.34 -13.93 -2.87
CA VAL A 58 -15.85 -14.26 -4.21
C VAL A 58 -16.76 -15.35 -4.79
N PRO A 59 -17.31 -15.18 -6.00
CA PRO A 59 -18.17 -16.19 -6.64
C PRO A 59 -17.37 -17.45 -6.99
N ASN A 60 -17.97 -18.45 -7.63
CA ASN A 60 -17.32 -19.72 -8.03
C ASN A 60 -16.19 -19.56 -9.08
N ASN A 61 -15.35 -18.54 -8.96
CA ASN A 61 -14.08 -18.38 -9.63
C ASN A 61 -13.00 -19.23 -8.93
N THR A 62 -11.90 -19.53 -9.62
CA THR A 62 -10.79 -20.31 -9.06
C THR A 62 -9.49 -19.78 -9.64
N TRP A 63 -8.57 -19.29 -8.79
CA TRP A 63 -7.21 -18.95 -9.22
C TRP A 63 -6.25 -20.10 -8.90
N GLY A 64 -6.42 -20.71 -7.72
CA GLY A 64 -5.70 -21.91 -7.28
C GLY A 64 -6.50 -23.20 -7.47
N LEU A 65 -6.30 -24.18 -6.61
CA LEU A 65 -7.02 -25.47 -6.58
C LEU A 65 -8.36 -25.41 -5.83
N GLU A 66 -8.65 -24.28 -5.19
CA GLU A 66 -9.85 -24.05 -4.39
C GLU A 66 -11.10 -23.85 -5.23
N VAL A 67 -12.24 -24.14 -4.63
CA VAL A 67 -13.55 -23.64 -5.02
C VAL A 67 -14.04 -22.73 -3.89
N TYR A 68 -14.37 -21.48 -4.21
CA TYR A 68 -14.90 -20.56 -3.19
C TYR A 68 -16.31 -20.93 -2.76
N ASN A 69 -16.58 -20.76 -1.48
CA ASN A 69 -17.90 -20.93 -0.88
C ASN A 69 -18.11 -19.87 0.21
N SER A 70 -19.24 -19.17 0.17
CA SER A 70 -19.57 -18.15 1.17
C SER A 70 -19.72 -18.71 2.59
N ASN A 71 -20.05 -20.00 2.75
CA ASN A 71 -20.06 -20.65 4.08
C ASN A 71 -18.67 -20.72 4.73
N ASN A 72 -17.61 -20.53 3.94
CA ASN A 72 -16.23 -20.52 4.41
C ASN A 72 -15.70 -19.09 4.64
N VAL A 73 -16.58 -18.09 4.54
CA VAL A 73 -16.35 -16.71 4.94
C VAL A 73 -17.02 -16.48 6.28
N ILE A 74 -16.22 -16.44 7.36
CA ILE A 74 -16.73 -16.35 8.73
C ILE A 74 -16.32 -15.01 9.32
N VAL A 75 -17.30 -14.14 9.58
CA VAL A 75 -17.06 -12.87 10.28
C VAL A 75 -17.61 -12.96 11.69
N SER A 76 -16.71 -12.92 12.69
CA SER A 76 -17.10 -12.91 14.10
C SER A 76 -15.98 -12.39 14.99
N GLY A 77 -16.35 -11.72 16.08
CA GLY A 77 -15.39 -11.25 17.10
C GLY A 77 -14.37 -10.23 16.59
N GLY A 78 -14.78 -9.35 15.66
CA GLY A 78 -13.90 -8.33 15.07
C GLY A 78 -12.82 -8.92 14.18
N LYS A 79 -13.17 -9.94 13.39
CA LYS A 79 -12.25 -10.69 12.54
C LYS A 79 -12.97 -11.36 11.38
N LEU A 80 -12.37 -11.29 10.21
CA LEU A 80 -12.67 -12.15 9.08
C LEU A 80 -11.81 -13.41 9.18
N THR A 81 -12.44 -14.58 9.09
CA THR A 81 -11.76 -15.88 9.00
C THR A 81 -12.19 -16.58 7.72
N LEU A 82 -11.24 -16.80 6.82
CA LEU A 82 -11.42 -17.62 5.63
C LEU A 82 -11.01 -19.05 5.99
N LYS A 83 -11.94 -19.99 5.91
CA LYS A 83 -11.69 -21.41 6.18
C LYS A 83 -11.40 -22.11 4.86
N CYS A 84 -10.32 -22.86 4.76
CA CYS A 84 -10.15 -23.86 3.71
C CYS A 84 -10.33 -25.25 4.29
N GLU A 85 -11.15 -26.08 3.67
CA GLU A 85 -11.32 -27.49 4.02
C GLU A 85 -11.14 -28.38 2.79
N LYS A 86 -10.81 -29.66 3.02
CA LYS A 86 -10.69 -30.65 1.96
C LYS A 86 -11.82 -31.66 2.05
N THR A 87 -12.71 -31.64 1.07
CA THR A 87 -13.85 -32.58 0.96
C THR A 87 -13.60 -33.52 -0.21
N GLY A 88 -13.17 -34.74 0.10
CA GLY A 88 -12.67 -35.68 -0.90
C GLY A 88 -11.42 -35.12 -1.59
N ASN A 89 -11.52 -34.86 -2.90
CA ASN A 89 -10.43 -34.29 -3.71
C ASN A 89 -10.59 -32.78 -3.97
N VAL A 90 -11.61 -32.13 -3.41
CA VAL A 90 -11.90 -30.71 -3.62
C VAL A 90 -11.48 -29.91 -2.41
N PHE A 91 -10.77 -28.80 -2.65
CA PHE A 91 -10.50 -27.79 -1.62
C PHE A 91 -11.62 -26.76 -1.67
N VAL A 92 -12.35 -26.57 -0.57
CA VAL A 92 -13.42 -25.58 -0.45
C VAL A 92 -12.92 -24.46 0.44
N SER A 93 -12.83 -23.25 -0.10
CA SER A 93 -12.22 -22.11 0.59
C SER A 93 -13.14 -20.89 0.66
N GLY A 94 -12.71 -19.85 1.37
CA GLY A 94 -13.39 -18.57 1.48
C GLY A 94 -12.58 -17.45 0.84
N GLY A 95 -13.29 -16.44 0.35
CA GLY A 95 -12.69 -15.22 -0.18
C GLY A 95 -13.74 -14.11 -0.21
N ILE A 96 -13.31 -12.86 -0.05
CA ILE A 96 -14.15 -11.68 -0.20
C ILE A 96 -13.50 -10.66 -1.13
N GLU A 97 -14.32 -9.86 -1.80
CA GLU A 97 -13.89 -8.89 -2.79
C GLU A 97 -14.76 -7.64 -2.77
N SER A 98 -14.22 -6.50 -3.20
CA SER A 98 -14.96 -5.25 -3.32
C SER A 98 -15.57 -5.00 -4.71
N VAL A 99 -15.48 -5.99 -5.60
CA VAL A 99 -15.91 -5.92 -7.00
C VAL A 99 -17.36 -5.43 -7.12
N HIS A 100 -17.59 -4.44 -7.99
CA HIS A 100 -18.88 -3.75 -8.19
C HIS A 100 -19.48 -3.08 -6.94
N LYS A 101 -18.77 -3.05 -5.81
CA LYS A 101 -19.16 -2.33 -4.58
C LYS A 101 -18.38 -1.05 -4.43
N LYS A 102 -17.05 -1.16 -4.48
CA LYS A 102 -16.12 -0.05 -4.34
C LYS A 102 -14.80 -0.36 -5.00
N SER A 103 -14.44 0.43 -6.01
CA SER A 103 -13.08 0.52 -6.52
C SER A 103 -12.32 1.62 -5.78
N PHE A 104 -11.00 1.53 -5.81
CA PHE A 104 -10.10 2.44 -5.15
C PHE A 104 -9.04 2.93 -6.12
N SER A 105 -8.64 4.19 -5.95
CA SER A 105 -7.57 4.83 -6.70
C SER A 105 -6.59 5.43 -5.71
N TYR A 106 -5.32 5.02 -5.79
CA TYR A 106 -4.23 5.54 -4.95
C TYR A 106 -4.52 5.51 -3.44
N GLY A 107 -3.58 5.96 -2.62
CA GLY A 107 -3.73 6.07 -1.16
C GLY A 107 -2.97 5.00 -0.37
N TYR A 108 -3.28 4.92 0.91
CA TYR A 108 -2.69 3.97 1.87
C TYR A 108 -3.71 2.90 2.23
N PHE A 109 -3.36 1.64 2.02
CA PHE A 109 -4.17 0.49 2.38
C PHE A 109 -3.44 -0.33 3.42
N GLU A 110 -4.14 -0.80 4.45
CA GLU A 110 -3.57 -1.61 5.52
C GLU A 110 -4.56 -2.72 5.91
N ILE A 111 -4.01 -3.90 6.17
CA ILE A 111 -4.72 -5.02 6.79
C ILE A 111 -3.83 -5.66 7.85
N GLU A 112 -4.43 -6.13 8.94
CA GLU A 112 -3.77 -7.05 9.85
C GLU A 112 -4.11 -8.48 9.45
N SER A 113 -3.11 -9.34 9.25
CA SER A 113 -3.33 -10.72 8.85
C SER A 113 -2.51 -11.69 9.69
N LYS A 114 -3.08 -12.88 9.91
CA LYS A 114 -2.39 -14.03 10.47
C LYS A 114 -2.53 -15.20 9.51
N THR A 115 -1.40 -15.65 8.96
CA THR A 115 -1.37 -16.61 7.86
C THR A 115 -1.55 -18.05 8.35
N PRO A 116 -2.01 -18.97 7.49
CA PRO A 116 -2.13 -20.39 7.84
C PRO A 116 -0.86 -21.21 7.57
N THR A 117 0.27 -20.59 7.24
CA THR A 117 1.39 -21.24 6.53
C THR A 117 2.36 -22.07 7.37
N SER A 118 2.47 -21.90 8.70
CA SER A 118 3.49 -22.60 9.51
C SER A 118 3.32 -24.11 9.50
N GLY A 119 4.14 -24.78 8.68
CA GLY A 119 4.11 -26.23 8.48
C GLY A 119 3.01 -26.72 7.55
N ASN A 120 2.26 -25.83 6.88
CA ASN A 120 1.19 -26.19 5.96
C ASN A 120 1.56 -25.84 4.53
N ARG A 121 1.59 -26.85 3.66
CA ARG A 121 1.68 -26.63 2.21
C ARG A 121 0.32 -26.25 1.68
N GLY A 122 0.29 -25.33 0.73
CA GLY A 122 -0.90 -25.01 -0.05
C GLY A 122 -1.39 -23.57 0.04
N PRO A 123 -1.27 -22.84 1.16
CA PRO A 123 -1.85 -21.50 1.19
C PRO A 123 -1.31 -20.56 0.11
N TRP A 124 -2.24 -19.86 -0.55
CA TRP A 124 -2.00 -18.80 -1.53
C TRP A 124 -3.19 -17.79 -1.48
N GLY A 125 -3.16 -16.70 -2.23
CA GLY A 125 -4.03 -15.54 -2.06
C GLY A 125 -3.45 -14.59 -1.03
N GLY A 126 -4.30 -13.99 -0.21
CA GLY A 126 -3.92 -13.07 0.86
C GLY A 126 -4.60 -11.73 0.72
N PHE A 127 -3.82 -10.65 0.59
CA PHE A 127 -4.34 -9.30 0.41
C PHE A 127 -3.73 -8.67 -0.84
N TRP A 128 -4.58 -8.38 -1.81
CA TRP A 128 -4.18 -7.92 -3.13
C TRP A 128 -5.27 -7.05 -3.75
N MET A 129 -4.93 -6.37 -4.83
CA MET A 129 -5.80 -5.46 -5.55
C MET A 129 -5.64 -5.67 -7.04
N GLN A 130 -6.75 -5.61 -7.79
CA GLN A 130 -6.75 -5.80 -9.24
C GLN A 130 -7.81 -4.94 -9.92
N THR A 131 -7.59 -4.55 -11.18
CA THR A 131 -8.64 -4.02 -12.07
C THR A 131 -9.82 -5.01 -12.19
N GLY A 132 -11.01 -4.51 -12.54
CA GLY A 132 -12.22 -5.32 -12.57
C GLY A 132 -12.38 -6.17 -13.82
N ASP A 133 -13.23 -7.20 -13.73
CA ASP A 133 -13.64 -7.98 -14.90
C ASP A 133 -14.26 -7.08 -15.98
N GLY A 134 -13.77 -7.21 -17.21
CA GLY A 134 -14.25 -6.45 -18.38
C GLY A 134 -13.43 -5.20 -18.70
N ASP A 135 -12.45 -4.85 -17.86
CA ASP A 135 -11.44 -3.85 -18.21
C ASP A 135 -10.45 -4.48 -19.21
N ASN A 136 -10.15 -3.77 -20.31
CA ASN A 136 -9.08 -4.19 -21.25
C ASN A 136 -7.68 -3.95 -20.68
N VAL A 137 -7.57 -3.70 -19.37
CA VAL A 137 -6.36 -3.32 -18.67
C VAL A 137 -6.20 -4.20 -17.44
N TRP A 138 -4.97 -4.70 -17.23
CA TRP A 138 -4.60 -5.48 -16.07
C TRP A 138 -3.56 -4.72 -15.26
N ASP A 139 -4.03 -4.07 -14.21
CA ASP A 139 -3.17 -3.57 -13.15
C ASP A 139 -3.42 -4.41 -11.88
N GLU A 140 -2.36 -4.72 -11.13
CA GLU A 140 -2.42 -5.53 -9.93
C GLU A 140 -1.36 -5.12 -8.91
N ILE A 141 -1.72 -5.17 -7.62
CA ILE A 141 -0.78 -5.02 -6.49
C ILE A 141 -1.04 -6.16 -5.52
N ASP A 142 -0.04 -7.02 -5.34
CA ASP A 142 -0.04 -8.08 -4.33
C ASP A 142 0.70 -7.59 -3.08
N VAL A 143 -0.06 -7.34 -2.01
CA VAL A 143 0.48 -6.79 -0.75
C VAL A 143 0.91 -7.92 0.19
N LEU A 144 0.21 -9.04 0.16
CA LEU A 144 0.51 -10.26 0.89
C LEU A 144 0.18 -11.46 0.02
N GLU A 145 1.21 -12.16 -0.47
CA GLU A 145 1.06 -13.36 -1.29
C GLU A 145 2.03 -14.47 -0.85
N PRO A 146 1.68 -15.32 0.12
CA PRO A 146 2.55 -16.37 0.62
C PRO A 146 2.52 -17.64 -0.27
N ASN A 147 2.88 -17.52 -1.55
CA ASN A 147 2.98 -18.67 -2.49
C ASN A 147 4.39 -19.24 -2.66
N GLY A 148 4.47 -20.44 -3.24
CA GLY A 148 5.74 -21.10 -3.56
C GLY A 148 6.38 -21.84 -2.39
N ALA A 149 7.31 -22.76 -2.69
CA ALA A 149 7.80 -23.77 -1.74
C ALA A 149 8.39 -23.18 -0.45
N ASP A 150 8.97 -21.99 -0.55
CA ASP A 150 9.70 -21.37 0.53
C ASP A 150 8.75 -20.77 1.60
N THR A 151 7.45 -20.62 1.33
CA THR A 151 6.47 -20.06 2.29
C THR A 151 5.97 -21.10 3.31
N TYR A 152 6.39 -22.36 3.18
CA TYR A 152 6.04 -23.47 4.07
C TYR A 152 6.35 -23.21 5.56
N TYR A 153 7.39 -22.44 5.88
CA TYR A 153 7.73 -22.13 7.27
C TYR A 153 7.01 -20.88 7.79
N GLY A 154 6.24 -20.19 6.94
CA GLY A 154 5.56 -18.96 7.31
C GLY A 154 6.48 -17.79 7.65
N THR A 155 7.77 -17.84 7.34
CA THR A 155 8.76 -16.78 7.64
C THR A 155 9.05 -15.88 6.43
N GLN A 156 8.18 -15.92 5.43
CA GLN A 156 8.31 -15.19 4.18
C GLN A 156 6.99 -15.16 3.41
N TYR A 157 6.88 -14.18 2.52
CA TYR A 157 5.79 -14.04 1.55
C TYR A 157 6.30 -13.28 0.32
N ASN A 158 5.51 -13.23 -0.75
CA ASN A 158 5.80 -12.48 -1.96
C ASN A 158 4.92 -11.24 -2.05
N ILE A 159 5.44 -10.25 -2.75
CA ILE A 159 4.72 -9.07 -3.22
C ILE A 159 4.87 -9.00 -4.73
N GLY A 160 3.93 -8.29 -5.35
CA GLY A 160 3.82 -8.18 -6.79
C GLY A 160 3.27 -6.81 -7.17
N VAL A 161 3.77 -6.28 -8.29
CA VAL A 161 3.16 -5.13 -8.95
C VAL A 161 3.14 -5.43 -10.44
N SER A 162 1.97 -5.29 -11.06
CA SER A 162 1.83 -5.40 -12.50
C SER A 162 1.00 -4.26 -13.06
N ALA A 163 1.35 -3.84 -14.28
CA ALA A 163 0.67 -2.78 -15.00
C ALA A 163 0.93 -2.91 -16.50
N ASN A 164 0.17 -2.19 -17.31
CA ASN A 164 0.49 -2.00 -18.72
C ASN A 164 1.46 -0.84 -18.92
N ASP A 165 2.53 -1.06 -19.70
CA ASP A 165 3.43 0.02 -20.10
C ASP A 165 2.77 0.99 -21.10
N SER A 166 3.46 2.08 -21.43
CA SER A 166 2.97 3.08 -22.39
C SER A 166 2.71 2.53 -23.81
N GLY A 167 3.25 1.35 -24.13
CA GLY A 167 3.04 0.64 -25.39
C GLY A 167 1.91 -0.39 -25.33
N GLY A 168 1.26 -0.57 -24.17
CA GLY A 168 0.20 -1.54 -23.94
C GLY A 168 0.71 -2.96 -23.65
N ASN A 169 2.00 -3.15 -23.37
CA ASN A 169 2.53 -4.44 -22.94
C ASN A 169 2.31 -4.63 -21.44
N HIS A 170 1.80 -5.79 -21.05
CA HIS A 170 1.69 -6.16 -19.65
C HIS A 170 3.07 -6.46 -19.06
N LEU A 171 3.42 -5.77 -17.99
CA LEU A 171 4.66 -5.94 -17.23
C LEU A 171 4.34 -6.30 -15.79
N ALA A 172 5.13 -7.20 -15.22
CA ALA A 172 5.01 -7.61 -13.83
C ALA A 172 6.39 -7.71 -13.18
N ILE A 173 6.47 -7.29 -11.92
CA ILE A 173 7.62 -7.48 -11.06
C ILE A 173 7.16 -8.09 -9.74
N ALA A 174 7.90 -9.07 -9.25
CA ALA A 174 7.63 -9.72 -7.97
C ALA A 174 8.89 -9.76 -7.12
N LYS A 175 8.70 -9.64 -5.81
CA LYS A 175 9.79 -9.70 -4.83
C LYS A 175 9.38 -10.58 -3.65
N LYS A 176 10.34 -11.39 -3.19
CA LYS A 176 10.21 -12.16 -1.97
C LYS A 176 10.69 -11.34 -0.77
N ILE A 177 9.87 -11.28 0.26
CA ILE A 177 10.22 -10.76 1.58
C ILE A 177 10.52 -11.95 2.49
N ASN A 178 11.66 -11.94 3.17
CA ASN A 178 12.18 -13.09 3.92
C ASN A 178 12.75 -12.66 5.27
N ASN A 179 13.22 -13.64 6.06
CA ASN A 179 13.75 -13.45 7.41
C ASN A 179 12.73 -12.81 8.36
N LEU A 180 11.44 -13.12 8.17
CA LEU A 180 10.36 -12.64 9.01
C LEU A 180 10.14 -13.58 10.20
N PRO A 181 9.47 -13.11 11.26
CA PRO A 181 8.89 -14.01 12.27
C PRO A 181 7.92 -15.01 11.63
N ASP A 182 7.51 -16.03 12.39
CA ASP A 182 6.44 -16.94 11.97
C ASP A 182 5.12 -16.15 11.84
N LEU A 183 4.71 -15.89 10.60
CA LEU A 183 3.52 -15.10 10.25
C LEU A 183 2.19 -15.76 10.65
N SER A 184 2.23 -17.03 11.09
CA SER A 184 1.06 -17.74 11.62
C SER A 184 0.91 -17.63 13.13
N ALA A 185 1.97 -17.21 13.84
CA ALA A 185 1.99 -17.12 15.29
C ALA A 185 1.10 -15.95 15.75
N ASP A 186 1.23 -14.79 15.12
CA ASP A 186 0.56 -13.55 15.49
C ASP A 186 0.02 -12.77 14.28
N PHE A 187 -0.76 -11.72 14.56
CA PHE A 187 -1.20 -10.80 13.52
C PHE A 187 -0.07 -9.81 13.17
N HIS A 188 0.18 -9.63 11.89
CA HIS A 188 1.11 -8.65 11.34
C HIS A 188 0.38 -7.66 10.45
N LYS A 189 0.89 -6.43 10.34
CA LYS A 189 0.36 -5.41 9.43
C LYS A 189 1.03 -5.51 8.08
N TYR A 190 0.20 -5.55 7.04
CA TYR A 190 0.60 -5.49 5.65
C TYR A 190 -0.04 -4.25 5.05
N ALA A 191 0.77 -3.39 4.46
CA ALA A 191 0.28 -2.14 3.90
C ALA A 191 0.93 -1.79 2.56
N VAL A 192 0.24 -0.98 1.78
CA VAL A 192 0.74 -0.37 0.57
C VAL A 192 0.41 1.11 0.53
N ILE A 193 1.39 1.93 0.18
CA ILE A 193 1.20 3.29 -0.31
C ILE A 193 1.25 3.22 -1.83
N TRP A 194 0.12 3.48 -2.47
CA TRP A 194 0.01 3.53 -3.92
C TRP A 194 -0.22 4.98 -4.35
N THR A 195 0.68 5.52 -5.16
CA THR A 195 0.56 6.86 -5.74
C THR A 195 0.79 6.79 -7.25
N PRO A 196 0.50 7.85 -8.01
CA PRO A 196 0.85 7.90 -9.43
C PRO A 196 2.36 7.76 -9.73
N LYS A 197 3.22 7.86 -8.70
CA LYS A 197 4.68 7.86 -8.86
C LYS A 197 5.35 6.59 -8.34
N HIS A 198 4.76 5.95 -7.35
CA HIS A 198 5.39 4.82 -6.68
C HIS A 198 4.37 3.93 -6.00
N VAL A 199 4.80 2.69 -5.81
CA VAL A 199 4.14 1.69 -4.97
C VAL A 199 5.14 1.30 -3.89
N GLN A 200 4.83 1.59 -2.63
CA GLN A 200 5.66 1.27 -1.47
C GLN A 200 4.93 0.26 -0.60
N LEU A 201 5.56 -0.87 -0.32
CA LEU A 201 5.00 -1.97 0.47
C LEU A 201 5.63 -1.96 1.85
N LEU A 202 4.79 -2.12 2.87
CA LEU A 202 5.21 -2.07 4.27
C LEU A 202 4.80 -3.34 5.00
N PHE A 203 5.67 -3.78 5.90
CA PHE A 203 5.44 -4.86 6.85
C PHE A 203 5.65 -4.33 8.26
N ASP A 204 4.64 -4.44 9.13
CA ASP A 204 4.66 -3.89 10.51
C ASP A 204 5.05 -2.41 10.62
N GLY A 205 4.81 -1.63 9.55
CA GLY A 205 5.11 -0.21 9.47
C GLY A 205 6.48 0.11 8.85
N ASP A 206 7.32 -0.90 8.61
CA ASP A 206 8.61 -0.74 7.96
C ASP A 206 8.50 -0.92 6.44
N LEU A 207 9.15 -0.03 5.67
CA LEU A 207 9.24 -0.15 4.22
C LEU A 207 10.08 -1.39 3.84
N VAL A 208 9.47 -2.34 3.13
CA VAL A 208 10.15 -3.57 2.68
C VAL A 208 10.40 -3.60 1.17
N TYR A 209 9.67 -2.79 0.41
CA TYR A 209 9.86 -2.66 -1.03
C TYR A 209 9.32 -1.33 -1.55
N GLU A 210 9.95 -0.84 -2.62
CA GLU A 210 9.55 0.37 -3.32
C GLU A 210 9.74 0.14 -4.84
N GLU A 211 8.66 0.34 -5.60
CA GLU A 211 8.70 0.46 -7.05
C GLU A 211 8.47 1.92 -7.44
N VAL A 212 9.32 2.45 -8.33
CA VAL A 212 9.29 3.84 -8.81
C VAL A 212 9.35 3.94 -10.33
N ASN A 213 9.54 2.82 -11.02
CA ASN A 213 9.53 2.78 -12.47
C ASN A 213 8.08 2.92 -12.95
N PRO A 214 7.74 4.00 -13.67
CA PRO A 214 6.37 4.29 -14.08
C PRO A 214 5.72 3.18 -14.91
N ASN A 215 6.51 2.35 -15.60
CA ASN A 215 5.99 1.23 -16.38
C ASN A 215 5.39 0.11 -15.52
N PHE A 216 5.69 0.08 -14.23
CA PHE A 216 5.15 -0.88 -13.27
C PHE A 216 4.17 -0.22 -12.30
N ILE A 217 3.81 1.06 -12.45
CA ILE A 217 2.90 1.73 -11.51
C ILE A 217 1.47 1.60 -12.02
N PRO A 218 0.57 0.91 -11.30
CA PRO A 218 -0.86 0.90 -11.60
C PRO A 218 -1.44 2.30 -11.72
N THR A 219 -2.25 2.50 -12.75
CA THR A 219 -2.88 3.80 -13.04
C THR A 219 -4.41 3.74 -13.07
N HIS A 220 -4.98 2.55 -13.05
CA HIS A 220 -6.43 2.33 -13.08
C HIS A 220 -6.99 2.03 -11.70
N PRO A 221 -8.24 2.41 -11.41
CA PRO A 221 -8.91 2.02 -10.19
C PRO A 221 -8.95 0.49 -10.04
N MET A 222 -8.69 -0.01 -8.83
CA MET A 222 -8.66 -1.44 -8.54
C MET A 222 -9.66 -1.80 -7.44
N TYR A 223 -10.09 -3.06 -7.42
CA TYR A 223 -10.88 -3.66 -6.36
C TYR A 223 -9.95 -4.39 -5.39
N VAL A 224 -10.34 -4.44 -4.12
CA VAL A 224 -9.60 -5.15 -3.07
C VAL A 224 -10.12 -6.58 -2.96
N PHE A 225 -9.19 -7.51 -2.79
CA PHE A 225 -9.44 -8.92 -2.60
C PHE A 225 -8.77 -9.40 -1.30
N LEU A 226 -9.52 -10.11 -0.47
CA LEU A 226 -9.03 -10.88 0.66
C LEU A 226 -9.39 -12.34 0.42
N THR A 227 -8.43 -13.15 -0.02
CA THR A 227 -8.69 -14.50 -0.54
C THR A 227 -7.83 -15.55 0.14
N PHE A 228 -8.35 -16.76 0.19
CA PHE A 228 -7.57 -17.94 0.58
C PHE A 228 -7.58 -18.94 -0.58
N GLN A 229 -6.64 -18.77 -1.50
CA GLN A 229 -6.39 -19.68 -2.61
C GLN A 229 -5.54 -20.88 -2.15
N ILE A 230 -5.51 -21.93 -2.97
CA ILE A 230 -4.65 -23.10 -2.79
C ILE A 230 -3.68 -23.23 -3.96
N ASP A 231 -2.39 -23.19 -3.68
CA ASP A 231 -1.31 -23.28 -4.66
C ASP A 231 -1.37 -24.58 -5.48
N ARG A 232 -1.08 -24.46 -6.78
CA ARG A 232 -1.05 -25.55 -7.76
C ARG A 232 0.35 -26.13 -7.94
N LYS A 233 1.42 -25.36 -7.67
CA LYS A 233 2.81 -25.73 -8.04
C LYS A 233 3.81 -25.22 -7.01
N GLY A 234 4.87 -26.00 -6.75
CA GLY A 234 5.91 -25.63 -5.79
C GLY A 234 5.51 -25.85 -4.34
N ASN A 235 4.33 -25.37 -3.91
CA ASN A 235 3.80 -25.55 -2.55
C ASN A 235 2.38 -26.15 -2.50
N ALA A 236 1.97 -26.95 -3.48
CA ALA A 236 0.66 -27.61 -3.43
C ALA A 236 0.49 -28.48 -2.15
N PRO A 237 -0.74 -28.59 -1.60
CA PRO A 237 -1.00 -29.47 -0.46
C PRO A 237 -0.61 -30.93 -0.74
N ASP A 238 -0.07 -31.60 0.26
CA ASP A 238 0.19 -33.03 0.22
C ASP A 238 -0.44 -33.76 1.43
N ALA A 239 -0.03 -35.01 1.68
CA ALA A 239 -0.56 -35.80 2.80
C ALA A 239 -0.20 -35.23 4.18
N SER A 240 0.77 -34.32 4.27
CA SER A 240 1.16 -33.64 5.52
C SER A 240 0.32 -32.38 5.78
N THR A 241 -0.36 -31.81 4.79
CA THR A 241 -1.24 -30.66 4.99
C THR A 241 -2.51 -31.09 5.72
N ILE A 242 -2.71 -30.57 6.93
CA ILE A 242 -3.88 -30.88 7.75
C ILE A 242 -4.96 -29.82 7.57
N PHE A 243 -6.13 -30.25 7.08
CA PHE A 243 -7.32 -29.39 6.96
C PHE A 243 -8.28 -29.62 8.15
N PRO A 244 -9.09 -28.62 8.53
CA PRO A 244 -9.20 -27.29 7.92
C PRO A 244 -8.05 -26.34 8.29
N LEU A 245 -7.73 -25.45 7.35
CA LEU A 245 -6.83 -24.31 7.55
C LEU A 245 -7.66 -23.02 7.71
N TYR A 246 -7.10 -22.04 8.42
CA TYR A 246 -7.79 -20.78 8.71
C TYR A 246 -6.87 -19.60 8.44
N TRP A 247 -7.27 -18.73 7.52
CA TRP A 247 -6.62 -17.44 7.31
C TRP A 247 -7.44 -16.34 7.95
N GLN A 248 -6.79 -15.52 8.76
CA GLN A 248 -7.46 -14.51 9.56
C GLN A 248 -7.04 -13.10 9.16
N PHE A 249 -8.01 -12.19 9.11
CA PHE A 249 -7.82 -10.77 8.79
C PHE A 249 -8.57 -9.87 9.77
N LYS A 250 -8.00 -8.71 10.08
CA LYS A 250 -8.56 -7.69 10.95
C LYS A 250 -8.25 -6.29 10.43
N ASN A 251 -9.09 -5.33 10.81
CA ASN A 251 -8.82 -3.90 10.66
C ASN A 251 -8.40 -3.49 9.24
N PHE A 252 -9.22 -3.79 8.23
CA PHE A 252 -9.00 -3.22 6.90
C PHE A 252 -9.15 -1.71 6.98
N LYS A 253 -8.14 -0.97 6.54
CA LYS A 253 -8.15 0.48 6.48
C LYS A 253 -7.73 0.93 5.09
N TYR A 254 -8.46 1.90 4.58
CA TYR A 254 -8.10 2.68 3.42
C TYR A 254 -8.10 4.16 3.78
N TYR A 255 -6.95 4.80 3.57
CA TYR A 255 -6.80 6.24 3.69
C TYR A 255 -6.50 6.82 2.33
N ARG A 256 -7.30 7.81 1.91
CA ARG A 256 -6.97 8.63 0.75
C ARG A 256 -6.22 9.88 1.15
N LEU A 257 -5.44 10.44 0.22
CA LEU A 257 -4.87 11.76 0.41
C LEU A 257 -5.99 12.81 0.42
N LYS A 258 -5.82 13.86 1.22
CA LYS A 258 -6.61 15.08 1.06
C LYS A 258 -6.15 15.75 -0.23
N THR A 259 -7.09 16.11 -1.10
CA THR A 259 -6.78 16.74 -2.38
C THR A 259 -7.58 18.03 -2.56
N ASP A 260 -6.94 19.01 -3.18
CA ASP A 260 -7.56 20.17 -3.82
C ASP A 260 -6.68 20.62 -4.99
N CYS A 261 -6.60 19.76 -6.01
CA CYS A 261 -5.75 19.96 -7.18
C CYS A 261 -6.23 21.08 -8.13
N SER A 262 -7.24 21.84 -7.72
CA SER A 262 -7.75 23.01 -8.44
C SER A 262 -7.05 24.31 -8.00
N ILE A 263 -6.56 24.35 -6.76
CA ILE A 263 -6.01 25.56 -6.13
C ILE A 263 -4.49 25.57 -6.24
N SER A 264 -3.94 26.69 -6.71
CA SER A 264 -2.52 27.00 -6.63
C SER A 264 -2.27 27.88 -5.40
N VAL A 265 -1.42 27.41 -4.49
CA VAL A 265 -1.00 28.15 -3.30
C VAL A 265 0.12 29.11 -3.69
N VAL A 266 -0.12 30.41 -3.55
CA VAL A 266 0.86 31.46 -3.86
C VAL A 266 0.94 32.40 -2.67
N GLU A 267 2.01 32.28 -1.89
CA GLU A 267 2.11 32.97 -0.61
C GLU A 267 3.52 33.49 -0.35
N ASP A 268 3.59 34.65 0.31
CA ASP A 268 4.79 35.22 0.90
C ASP A 268 4.69 35.07 2.42
N ASN A 269 5.79 34.69 3.09
CA ASN A 269 5.78 34.33 4.51
C ASN A 269 4.74 33.24 4.85
N PHE A 270 4.82 32.10 4.15
CA PHE A 270 3.86 30.99 4.24
C PHE A 270 3.61 30.50 5.67
N ASP A 271 2.33 30.34 6.04
CA ASP A 271 1.92 29.88 7.36
C ASP A 271 1.93 28.35 7.46
N PHE A 272 3.09 27.78 7.78
CA PHE A 272 3.24 26.33 8.00
C PHE A 272 2.47 25.78 9.20
N VAL A 273 1.93 26.62 10.09
CA VAL A 273 1.26 26.14 11.31
C VAL A 273 -0.21 25.86 11.05
N ASN A 274 -0.88 26.76 10.34
CA ASN A 274 -2.33 26.69 10.10
C ASN A 274 -2.69 26.17 8.69
N HIS A 275 -1.70 25.81 7.88
CA HIS A 275 -1.94 25.28 6.54
C HIS A 275 -2.66 23.92 6.58
N ASP A 276 -3.63 23.75 5.68
CA ASP A 276 -4.28 22.46 5.45
C ASP A 276 -3.46 21.67 4.43
N TYR A 277 -2.81 20.61 4.88
CA TYR A 277 -1.80 19.86 4.14
C TYR A 277 -2.36 18.92 3.05
N LYS A 278 -3.22 19.46 2.17
CA LYS A 278 -3.73 18.78 0.98
C LYS A 278 -2.68 18.68 -0.12
N VAL A 279 -2.92 17.77 -1.07
CA VAL A 279 -2.33 17.82 -2.40
C VAL A 279 -3.00 18.94 -3.18
N TYR A 280 -2.29 20.06 -3.36
CA TYR A 280 -2.77 21.20 -4.14
C TYR A 280 -2.36 21.09 -5.60
N LYS A 281 -2.88 21.98 -6.45
CA LYS A 281 -2.44 22.07 -7.86
C LYS A 281 -0.95 22.36 -7.93
N SER A 282 -0.51 23.41 -7.24
CA SER A 282 0.87 23.83 -7.18
C SER A 282 1.14 24.72 -5.98
N TYR A 283 2.42 24.88 -5.64
CA TYR A 283 2.90 25.85 -4.66
C TYR A 283 3.88 26.82 -5.31
N SER A 284 3.79 28.10 -4.97
CA SER A 284 4.79 29.13 -5.21
C SER A 284 4.97 29.95 -3.94
N LEU A 285 5.93 29.52 -3.11
CA LEU A 285 6.18 30.10 -1.79
C LEU A 285 7.37 31.05 -1.82
N SER A 286 7.27 32.20 -1.16
CA SER A 286 8.35 33.19 -1.07
C SER A 286 8.68 33.57 0.37
N ASN A 287 9.94 33.90 0.63
CA ASN A 287 10.41 34.47 1.90
C ASN A 287 9.94 33.71 3.14
N SER A 288 9.92 32.38 3.09
CA SER A 288 9.26 31.53 4.07
C SER A 288 10.28 30.79 4.94
N THR A 289 9.98 30.60 6.22
CA THR A 289 10.84 29.85 7.15
C THR A 289 10.04 28.72 7.78
N ILE A 290 10.52 27.50 7.64
CA ILE A 290 9.91 26.32 8.28
C ILE A 290 10.04 26.46 9.80
N PRO A 291 9.02 26.06 10.59
CA PRO A 291 9.14 26.04 12.05
C PRO A 291 10.34 25.21 12.53
N ASN A 292 10.91 25.57 13.68
CA ASN A 292 12.05 24.85 14.24
C ASN A 292 11.68 23.43 14.69
N ASN A 293 12.56 22.46 14.44
CA ASN A 293 12.41 21.06 14.83
C ASN A 293 11.11 20.40 14.31
N THR A 294 10.70 20.72 13.09
CA THR A 294 9.51 20.13 12.46
C THR A 294 9.85 19.41 11.16
N ASN A 295 9.05 18.39 10.84
CA ASN A 295 9.06 17.74 9.54
C ASN A 295 7.85 18.26 8.75
N VAL A 296 8.10 18.94 7.65
CA VAL A 296 7.05 19.47 6.77
C VAL A 296 7.06 18.69 5.47
N VAL A 297 5.89 18.20 5.08
CA VAL A 297 5.68 17.63 3.75
C VAL A 297 4.73 18.53 2.96
N LEU A 298 5.17 18.97 1.77
CA LEU A 298 4.31 19.67 0.82
C LEU A 298 4.07 18.77 -0.37
N GLN A 299 2.81 18.63 -0.77
CA GLN A 299 2.42 17.79 -1.90
C GLN A 299 1.67 18.60 -2.95
N ALA A 300 2.09 18.49 -4.21
CA ALA A 300 1.45 19.17 -5.33
C ALA A 300 1.19 18.22 -6.49
N ARG A 301 0.16 18.51 -7.29
CA ARG A 301 -0.08 17.85 -8.56
C ARG A 301 1.00 18.19 -9.58
N ASP A 302 1.22 19.48 -9.81
CA ASP A 302 2.04 19.98 -10.92
C ASP A 302 3.47 20.30 -10.48
N TYR A 303 3.63 21.28 -9.59
CA TYR A 303 4.95 21.77 -9.17
C TYR A 303 4.93 22.45 -7.80
N ILE A 304 6.12 22.54 -7.19
CA ILE A 304 6.40 23.33 -5.99
C ILE A 304 7.61 24.21 -6.31
N ILE A 305 7.44 25.53 -6.18
CA ILE A 305 8.48 26.53 -6.41
C ILE A 305 8.72 27.28 -5.10
N LEU A 306 9.98 27.39 -4.71
CA LEU A 306 10.44 28.19 -3.56
C LEU A 306 11.26 29.37 -4.10
N ASN A 307 10.84 30.59 -3.78
CA ASN A 307 11.46 31.84 -4.22
C ASN A 307 11.93 32.69 -3.03
N GLY A 308 12.80 33.66 -3.28
CA GLY A 308 13.29 34.57 -2.24
C GLY A 308 14.09 33.87 -1.15
N GLU A 309 14.06 34.40 0.08
CA GLU A 309 14.76 33.80 1.21
C GLU A 309 13.94 32.66 1.83
N PHE A 310 14.22 31.41 1.46
CA PHE A 310 13.59 30.23 2.06
C PHE A 310 14.52 29.54 3.06
N ASN A 311 14.09 29.43 4.33
CA ASN A 311 14.92 28.88 5.40
C ASN A 311 14.34 27.57 5.96
N VAL A 312 15.20 26.55 6.05
CA VAL A 312 14.94 25.29 6.77
C VAL A 312 15.87 25.25 7.97
N PRO A 313 15.38 25.51 9.20
CA PRO A 313 16.23 25.50 10.39
C PRO A 313 16.89 24.15 10.65
N LEU A 314 18.03 24.18 11.35
CA LEU A 314 18.69 22.94 11.79
C LEU A 314 17.73 22.12 12.67
N GLY A 315 17.64 20.82 12.39
CA GLY A 315 16.71 19.92 13.08
C GLY A 315 15.32 19.83 12.43
N SER A 316 15.03 20.66 11.42
CA SER A 316 13.80 20.56 10.62
C SER A 316 14.05 19.86 9.28
N THR A 317 12.99 19.31 8.68
CA THR A 317 13.03 18.74 7.33
C THR A 317 11.91 19.31 6.45
N LEU A 318 12.20 19.42 5.16
CA LEU A 318 11.23 19.71 4.11
C LEU A 318 11.24 18.60 3.09
N THR A 319 10.11 17.93 2.92
CA THR A 319 9.86 16.99 1.83
C THR A 319 8.88 17.62 0.85
N MET A 320 9.25 17.65 -0.43
CA MET A 320 8.40 18.15 -1.50
C MET A 320 8.07 17.01 -2.46
N ILE A 321 6.78 16.74 -2.63
CA ILE A 321 6.29 15.65 -3.48
C ILE A 321 5.46 16.26 -4.60
N THR A 322 5.76 15.87 -5.83
CA THR A 322 4.94 16.19 -7.00
C THR A 322 4.35 14.92 -7.60
N HIS A 323 3.09 14.99 -8.03
CA HIS A 323 2.34 13.88 -8.63
C HIS A 323 2.26 13.99 -10.17
N HIS A 324 3.17 14.74 -10.78
CA HIS A 324 3.41 14.83 -12.23
C HIS A 324 2.16 15.09 -13.09
N GLY A 325 1.26 15.96 -12.62
CA GLY A 325 0.03 16.32 -13.33
C GLY A 325 -1.17 15.44 -13.00
N ILE A 326 -1.01 14.39 -12.19
CA ILE A 326 -2.09 13.49 -11.77
C ILE A 326 -2.52 13.87 -10.36
N CYS A 327 -3.81 14.15 -10.17
CA CYS A 327 -4.35 14.33 -8.82
C CYS A 327 -4.61 12.94 -8.21
N PRO A 328 -4.02 12.61 -7.05
CA PRO A 328 -4.17 11.30 -6.42
C PRO A 328 -5.48 11.24 -5.62
N GLU A 329 -6.61 11.34 -6.32
CA GLU A 329 -7.97 11.30 -5.75
C GLU A 329 -8.45 9.90 -5.39
#